data_AF-A0A7W9PIK9-F1
#
_entry.id   AF-A0A7W9PIK9-F1
#
_cell.length_a   1.000
_cell.length_b   1.000
_cell.length_c   1.000
_cell.angle_alpha   90.00
_cell.angle_beta   90.00
_cell.angle_gamma   90.00
#
_symmetry.space_group_name_H-M   'P 1'
#
loop_
_entity.id
_entity.type
_entity.pdbx_description
1 polymer ?
#
loop_
_entity_poly.entity_id
_entity_poly.type
_entity_poly.pdbx_seq_one_letter_code
_entity_poly.pdbx_strand_id
1 'polypeptide(L)'
;MSWPEQRYGLTDPEYYRDAADATERQLRADFAHHCLLMDAAVFAESPRQRSEFLNQAGALAVAWGRHRDERLRKMWQGSQTARAAYESRPMIAQARYSAVARARERGEPTVDDVTWRTLQQAREITGHAHSGPIAGSEQDAPHYHTRVTAPAPERAVSHSPGPDHRTAVQKALGAPRDMVRDSGEDMLDRVDAVLAATEDALAVEETEAALQARAQLLPRAVRDAPIAFNYGAGDDAIWTTRQTTVLRLLQDLTAEHTTVADGFTGDRAADQKLIRRLEKLQAAISATRLDAVHAGVSTDDVDHAYQLGRDGIHWSVEPASPRLGRIAQLTEHRDHARAEADALRTQIADLQRQLDHYTRGAGRDSPPPEHLATARPAPGPGIRAHGADIGDAVDAALPTAESGGWTPPPAPHESAHPAGVPVIEPESSPQPQL
;
A
#
# COMPACT_ATOMS: atom_id res chain seq x y z
N MET A 1 7.99 -4.05 -42.52
CA MET A 1 9.24 -4.80 -42.26
C MET A 1 8.90 -6.15 -41.64
N SER A 2 9.58 -7.25 -42.00
CA SER A 2 9.38 -8.56 -41.37
C SER A 2 10.14 -8.63 -40.03
N TRP A 3 9.43 -8.41 -38.93
CA TRP A 3 9.88 -8.53 -37.52
C TRP A 3 9.05 -9.62 -36.81
N PRO A 4 9.52 -10.27 -35.72
CA PRO A 4 10.73 -11.07 -35.50
C PRO A 4 10.35 -12.57 -35.44
N GLU A 5 10.27 -13.28 -36.56
CA GLU A 5 10.06 -14.74 -36.54
C GLU A 5 11.35 -15.52 -36.24
N GLN A 6 12.51 -14.92 -36.51
CA GLN A 6 13.80 -15.54 -36.21
C GLN A 6 14.23 -15.22 -34.78
N ARG A 7 14.31 -16.28 -33.97
CA ARG A 7 14.86 -16.26 -32.62
C ARG A 7 16.37 -16.08 -32.70
N TYR A 8 16.88 -15.03 -32.08
CA TYR A 8 18.31 -14.77 -31.94
C TYR A 8 18.62 -14.32 -30.51
N GLY A 9 19.85 -14.58 -30.06
CA GLY A 9 20.34 -14.16 -28.74
C GLY A 9 19.51 -14.74 -27.60
N LEU A 10 19.05 -13.90 -26.67
CA LEU A 10 18.28 -14.30 -25.48
C LEU A 10 16.98 -15.06 -25.81
N THR A 11 16.45 -14.94 -27.03
CA THR A 11 15.22 -15.66 -27.45
C THR A 11 15.49 -17.03 -28.05
N ASP A 12 16.76 -17.40 -28.23
CA ASP A 12 17.20 -18.70 -28.74
C ASP A 12 17.48 -19.66 -27.57
N PRO A 13 16.84 -20.84 -27.50
CA PRO A 13 17.14 -21.85 -26.48
C PRO A 13 18.62 -22.22 -26.38
N GLU A 14 19.38 -22.19 -27.49
CA GLU A 14 20.81 -22.53 -27.49
C GLU A 14 21.71 -21.46 -26.86
N TYR A 15 21.17 -20.29 -26.51
CA TYR A 15 21.85 -19.28 -25.70
C TYR A 15 22.08 -19.77 -24.26
N TYR A 16 21.11 -20.49 -23.70
CA TYR A 16 21.10 -20.94 -22.29
C TYR A 16 21.85 -22.26 -22.08
N ARG A 17 23.15 -22.29 -22.38
CA ARG A 17 23.97 -23.52 -22.30
C ARG A 17 24.17 -24.04 -20.87
N ASP A 18 23.91 -23.21 -19.88
CA ASP A 18 24.07 -23.45 -18.44
C ASP A 18 22.78 -23.93 -17.76
N ALA A 19 21.66 -24.01 -18.49
CA ALA A 19 20.42 -24.58 -18.00
C ALA A 19 20.57 -26.08 -17.67
N ALA A 20 19.80 -26.56 -16.69
CA ALA A 20 19.89 -27.95 -16.24
C ALA A 20 19.40 -28.96 -17.29
N ASP A 21 18.42 -28.57 -18.11
CA ASP A 21 17.83 -29.43 -19.14
C ASP A 21 17.30 -28.63 -20.34
N ALA A 22 16.96 -29.32 -21.42
CA ALA A 22 16.46 -28.69 -22.65
C ALA A 22 15.11 -27.97 -22.47
N THR A 23 14.30 -28.37 -21.49
CA THR A 23 13.01 -27.74 -21.21
C THR A 23 13.20 -26.41 -20.47
N GLU A 24 14.15 -26.34 -19.54
CA GLU A 24 14.58 -25.09 -18.92
C GLU A 24 15.12 -24.12 -19.98
N ARG A 25 15.96 -24.60 -20.92
CA ARG A 25 16.44 -23.77 -22.05
C ARG A 25 15.29 -23.15 -22.83
N GLN A 26 14.32 -23.98 -23.20
CA GLN A 26 13.14 -23.55 -23.94
C GLN A 26 12.31 -22.53 -23.14
N LEU A 27 12.08 -22.77 -21.85
CA LEU A 27 11.34 -21.85 -20.98
C LEU A 27 12.02 -20.50 -20.89
N ARG A 28 13.34 -20.47 -20.67
CA ARG A 28 14.09 -19.21 -20.57
C ARG A 28 14.04 -18.43 -21.88
N ALA A 29 14.22 -19.09 -23.02
CA ALA A 29 14.10 -18.48 -24.34
C ALA A 29 12.69 -17.94 -24.62
N ASP A 30 11.66 -18.70 -24.28
CA ASP A 30 10.27 -18.26 -24.42
C ASP A 30 9.92 -17.12 -23.46
N PHE A 31 10.53 -17.06 -22.27
CA PHE A 31 10.37 -15.94 -21.34
C PHE A 31 10.98 -14.66 -21.90
N ALA A 32 12.20 -14.73 -22.44
CA ALA A 32 12.81 -13.60 -23.13
C ALA A 32 11.99 -13.16 -24.35
N HIS A 33 11.43 -14.10 -25.11
CA HIS A 33 10.59 -13.80 -26.26
C HIS A 33 9.26 -13.15 -25.84
N HIS A 34 8.61 -13.65 -24.78
CA HIS A 34 7.45 -13.01 -24.16
C HIS A 34 7.77 -11.55 -23.78
N CYS A 35 8.93 -11.30 -23.17
CA CYS A 35 9.35 -9.95 -22.81
C CYS A 35 9.49 -9.05 -24.04
N LEU A 36 10.19 -9.52 -25.07
CA LEU A 36 10.38 -8.81 -26.33
C LEU A 36 9.04 -8.47 -27.00
N LEU A 37 8.09 -9.41 -27.03
CA LEU A 37 6.76 -9.19 -27.62
C LEU A 37 5.97 -8.11 -26.86
N MET A 38 6.04 -8.10 -25.52
CA MET A 38 5.40 -7.10 -24.69
C MET A 38 5.98 -5.69 -24.89
N ASP A 39 7.27 -5.60 -25.20
CA ASP A 39 7.95 -4.32 -25.47
C ASP A 39 7.71 -3.86 -26.91
N ALA A 40 7.77 -4.77 -27.89
CA ALA A 40 7.44 -4.50 -29.29
C ALA A 40 5.96 -4.04 -29.46
N ALA A 41 5.04 -4.55 -28.64
CA ALA A 41 3.63 -4.15 -28.66
C ALA A 41 3.41 -2.64 -28.38
N VAL A 42 4.34 -1.96 -27.69
CA VAL A 42 4.28 -0.50 -27.48
C VAL A 42 4.49 0.25 -28.78
N PHE A 43 5.38 -0.27 -29.62
CA PHE A 43 5.87 0.39 -30.83
C PHE A 43 5.26 -0.21 -32.10
N ALA A 44 4.17 -0.98 -31.96
CA ALA A 44 3.49 -1.59 -33.10
C ALA A 44 2.91 -0.51 -34.05
N GLU A 45 3.11 -0.70 -35.35
CA GLU A 45 2.68 0.24 -36.40
C GLU A 45 1.15 0.27 -36.56
N SER A 46 0.45 -0.77 -36.11
CA SER A 46 -1.01 -0.84 -36.19
C SER A 46 -1.65 -1.52 -34.97
N PRO A 47 -2.94 -1.23 -34.67
CA PRO A 47 -3.67 -1.91 -33.60
C PRO A 47 -3.76 -3.43 -33.79
N ARG A 48 -3.82 -3.89 -35.04
CA ARG A 48 -3.83 -5.31 -35.39
C ARG A 48 -2.51 -5.97 -35.00
N GLN A 49 -1.39 -5.37 -35.40
CA GLN A 49 -0.05 -5.86 -35.07
C GLN A 49 0.18 -5.85 -33.55
N ARG A 50 -0.27 -4.80 -32.85
CA ARG A 50 -0.25 -4.76 -31.37
C ARG A 50 -0.99 -5.94 -30.76
N SER A 51 -2.20 -6.23 -31.24
CA SER A 51 -3.02 -7.36 -30.77
C SER A 51 -2.35 -8.70 -31.07
N GLU A 52 -1.72 -8.85 -32.24
CA GLU A 52 -0.97 -10.06 -32.62
C GLU A 52 0.20 -10.31 -31.63
N PHE A 53 1.01 -9.29 -31.31
CA PHE A 53 2.09 -9.43 -30.32
C PHE A 53 1.58 -9.76 -28.91
N LEU A 54 0.52 -9.08 -28.45
CA LEU A 54 -0.07 -9.36 -27.13
C LEU A 54 -0.67 -10.76 -27.05
N ASN A 55 -1.28 -11.25 -28.13
CA ASN A 55 -1.83 -12.61 -28.20
C ASN A 55 -0.72 -13.66 -28.17
N GLN A 56 0.38 -13.45 -28.90
CA GLN A 56 1.54 -14.36 -28.89
C GLN A 56 2.20 -14.39 -27.51
N ALA A 57 2.41 -13.23 -26.88
CA ALA A 57 2.92 -13.14 -25.51
C ALA A 57 1.98 -13.87 -24.52
N GLY A 58 0.68 -13.60 -24.61
CA GLY A 58 -0.33 -14.26 -23.79
C GLY A 58 -0.34 -15.78 -23.96
N ALA A 59 -0.16 -16.30 -25.18
CA ALA A 59 -0.07 -17.73 -25.44
C ALA A 59 1.14 -18.38 -24.74
N LEU A 60 2.31 -17.74 -24.76
CA LEU A 60 3.50 -18.22 -24.05
C LEU A 60 3.29 -18.22 -22.53
N ALA A 61 2.72 -17.14 -21.99
CA ALA A 61 2.43 -17.03 -20.57
C ALA A 61 1.42 -18.08 -20.09
N VAL A 62 0.39 -18.40 -20.90
CA VAL A 62 -0.57 -19.48 -20.60
C VAL A 62 0.10 -20.85 -20.70
N ALA A 63 0.91 -21.10 -21.71
CA ALA A 63 1.59 -22.38 -21.92
C ALA A 63 2.52 -22.72 -20.74
N TRP A 64 3.32 -21.75 -20.29
CA TRP A 64 4.25 -21.95 -19.18
C TRP A 64 3.59 -21.82 -17.80
N GLY A 65 2.65 -20.89 -17.63
CA GLY A 65 1.91 -20.72 -16.37
C GLY A 65 0.99 -21.89 -16.03
N ARG A 66 0.55 -22.67 -17.03
CA ARG A 66 -0.26 -23.90 -16.85
C ARG A 66 0.51 -25.17 -17.24
N HIS A 67 1.83 -25.08 -17.41
CA HIS A 67 2.64 -26.22 -17.79
C HIS A 67 2.48 -27.35 -16.78
N ARG A 68 2.42 -28.62 -17.19
CA ARG A 68 2.13 -29.77 -16.28
C ARG A 68 3.10 -29.93 -15.10
N ASP A 69 4.36 -29.57 -15.32
CA ASP A 69 5.44 -29.62 -14.33
C ASP A 69 5.44 -28.36 -13.46
N GLU A 70 5.24 -28.51 -12.15
CA GLU A 70 5.23 -27.43 -11.17
C GLU A 70 6.55 -26.67 -11.12
N ARG A 71 7.69 -27.35 -11.25
CA ARG A 71 9.01 -26.71 -11.22
C ARG A 71 9.13 -25.65 -12.32
N LEU A 72 8.64 -25.98 -13.51
CA LEU A 72 8.66 -25.08 -14.66
C LEU A 72 7.66 -23.92 -14.49
N ARG A 73 6.50 -24.16 -13.86
CA ARG A 73 5.57 -23.09 -13.48
C ARG A 73 6.21 -22.10 -12.50
N LYS A 74 6.83 -22.60 -11.42
CA LYS A 74 7.55 -21.78 -10.43
C LYS A 74 8.69 -21.01 -11.08
N MET A 75 9.45 -21.62 -11.99
CA MET A 75 10.52 -20.93 -12.71
C MET A 75 9.99 -19.79 -13.58
N TRP A 76 8.89 -20.00 -14.31
CA TRP A 76 8.24 -18.94 -15.10
C TRP A 76 7.77 -17.77 -14.22
N GLN A 77 7.18 -18.06 -13.06
CA GLN A 77 6.78 -17.03 -12.08
C GLN A 77 7.99 -16.32 -11.47
N GLY A 78 9.03 -17.06 -11.09
CA GLY A 78 10.28 -16.51 -10.58
C GLY A 78 10.94 -15.56 -11.56
N SER A 79 10.94 -15.87 -12.86
CA SER A 79 11.45 -14.97 -13.90
C SER A 79 10.61 -13.69 -14.03
N GLN A 80 9.29 -13.76 -13.92
CA GLN A 80 8.43 -12.57 -13.89
C GLN A 80 8.74 -11.69 -12.69
N THR A 81 8.82 -12.27 -11.48
CA THR A 81 9.13 -11.54 -10.25
C THR A 81 10.51 -10.89 -10.32
N ALA A 82 11.52 -11.62 -10.79
CA ALA A 82 12.88 -11.09 -10.93
C ALA A 82 12.95 -9.93 -11.93
N ARG A 83 12.27 -10.04 -13.09
CA ARG A 83 12.17 -8.93 -14.05
C ARG A 83 11.45 -7.73 -13.43
N ALA A 84 10.30 -7.93 -12.81
CA ALA A 84 9.53 -6.86 -12.17
C ALA A 84 10.33 -6.14 -11.08
N ALA A 85 11.18 -6.87 -10.33
CA ALA A 85 12.08 -6.28 -9.35
C ALA A 85 13.13 -5.36 -10.01
N TYR A 86 13.72 -5.77 -11.13
CA TYR A 86 14.65 -4.92 -11.90
C TYR A 86 13.96 -3.71 -12.52
N GLU A 87 12.72 -3.85 -12.98
CA GLU A 87 11.96 -2.73 -13.57
C GLU A 87 11.51 -1.70 -12.52
N SER A 88 11.05 -2.16 -11.36
CA SER A 88 10.53 -1.27 -10.31
C SER A 88 11.61 -0.71 -9.39
N ARG A 89 12.67 -1.49 -9.11
CA ARG A 89 13.70 -1.19 -8.10
C ARG A 89 15.08 -1.66 -8.56
N PRO A 90 15.63 -1.11 -9.67
CA PRO A 90 16.85 -1.61 -10.31
C PRO A 90 18.07 -1.61 -9.36
N MET A 91 18.22 -0.59 -8.51
CA MET A 91 19.34 -0.51 -7.55
C MET A 91 19.29 -1.61 -6.49
N ILE A 92 18.08 -1.90 -5.96
CA ILE A 92 17.89 -2.97 -4.96
C ILE A 92 18.08 -4.34 -5.60
N ALA A 93 17.51 -4.56 -6.79
CA ALA A 93 17.69 -5.79 -7.55
C ALA A 93 19.18 -6.02 -7.87
N GLN A 94 19.91 -4.98 -8.27
CA GLN A 94 21.35 -5.05 -8.52
C GLN A 94 22.16 -5.33 -7.25
N ALA A 95 21.82 -4.71 -6.12
CA ALA A 95 22.46 -4.99 -4.83
C ALA A 95 22.23 -6.44 -4.40
N ARG A 96 21.01 -6.95 -4.55
CA ARG A 96 20.65 -8.35 -4.27
C ARG A 96 21.42 -9.32 -5.16
N TYR A 97 21.46 -9.07 -6.48
CA TYR A 97 22.26 -9.86 -7.42
C TYR A 97 23.75 -9.87 -7.02
N SER A 98 24.31 -8.71 -6.67
CA SER A 98 25.72 -8.59 -6.28
C SER A 98 26.03 -9.28 -4.95
N ALA A 99 25.08 -9.32 -4.02
CA ALA A 99 25.20 -10.10 -2.79
C ALA A 99 25.22 -11.61 -3.07
N VAL A 100 24.28 -12.09 -3.90
CA VAL A 100 24.21 -13.48 -4.33
C VAL A 100 25.47 -13.91 -5.10
N ALA A 101 25.94 -13.07 -6.02
CA ALA A 101 27.17 -13.32 -6.79
C ALA A 101 28.38 -13.53 -5.87
N ARG A 102 28.57 -12.63 -4.89
CA ARG A 102 29.66 -12.74 -3.90
C ARG A 102 29.53 -13.96 -2.99
N ALA A 103 28.31 -14.34 -2.61
CA ALA A 103 28.09 -15.57 -1.84
C ALA A 103 28.53 -16.81 -2.64
N ARG A 104 28.18 -16.83 -3.93
CA ARG A 104 28.53 -17.92 -4.86
C ARG A 104 30.03 -18.00 -5.13
N GLU A 105 30.72 -16.87 -5.32
CA GLU A 105 32.19 -16.80 -5.46
C GLU A 105 32.92 -17.36 -4.24
N ARG A 106 32.34 -17.21 -3.04
CA ARG A 106 32.87 -17.76 -1.79
C ARG A 106 32.53 -19.24 -1.58
N GLY A 107 31.77 -19.86 -2.49
CA GLY A 107 31.30 -21.23 -2.37
C GLY A 107 30.25 -21.44 -1.28
N GLU A 108 29.52 -20.38 -0.88
CA GLU A 108 28.42 -20.51 0.08
C GLU A 108 27.23 -21.22 -0.59
N PRO A 109 26.74 -22.36 -0.04
CA PRO A 109 25.71 -23.19 -0.67
C PRO A 109 24.29 -22.61 -0.54
N THR A 110 24.15 -21.33 -0.18
CA THR A 110 22.88 -20.75 0.25
C THR A 110 21.95 -20.38 -0.91
N VAL A 111 22.42 -20.39 -2.16
CA VAL A 111 21.61 -19.97 -3.31
C VAL A 111 21.49 -21.06 -4.34
N ASP A 112 20.25 -21.48 -4.58
CA ASP A 112 19.89 -22.44 -5.61
C ASP A 112 20.30 -21.96 -7.02
N ASP A 113 20.73 -22.90 -7.84
CA ASP A 113 21.22 -22.66 -9.20
C ASP A 113 20.14 -22.06 -10.11
N VAL A 114 18.87 -22.44 -9.93
CA VAL A 114 17.76 -21.90 -10.71
C VAL A 114 17.56 -20.43 -10.34
N THR A 115 17.59 -20.08 -9.06
CA THR A 115 17.49 -18.69 -8.59
C THR A 115 18.61 -17.83 -9.17
N TRP A 116 19.86 -18.31 -9.13
CA TRP A 116 21.00 -17.61 -9.71
C TRP A 116 20.80 -17.31 -11.21
N ARG A 117 20.49 -18.34 -12.01
CA ARG A 117 20.26 -18.18 -13.46
C ARG A 117 19.08 -17.26 -13.75
N THR A 118 18.02 -17.30 -12.94
CA THR A 118 16.85 -16.42 -13.08
C THR A 118 17.17 -14.96 -12.81
N LEU A 119 17.97 -14.66 -11.77
CA LEU A 119 18.42 -13.28 -11.51
C LEU A 119 19.35 -12.78 -12.62
N GLN A 120 20.26 -13.63 -13.11
CA GLN A 120 21.14 -13.31 -14.23
C GLN A 120 20.33 -12.99 -15.50
N GLN A 121 19.37 -13.85 -15.85
CA GLN A 121 18.52 -13.64 -17.01
C GLN A 121 17.69 -12.35 -16.90
N ALA A 122 17.12 -12.06 -15.72
CA ALA A 122 16.36 -10.82 -15.51
C ALA A 122 17.23 -9.58 -15.69
N ARG A 123 18.48 -9.62 -15.20
CA ARG A 123 19.47 -8.56 -15.38
C ARG A 123 19.83 -8.36 -16.87
N GLU A 124 19.97 -9.44 -17.64
CA GLU A 124 20.26 -9.39 -19.08
C GLU A 124 19.08 -8.83 -19.88
N ILE A 125 17.87 -9.33 -19.66
CA ILE A 125 16.65 -8.87 -20.36
C ILE A 125 16.39 -7.38 -20.11
N THR A 126 16.68 -6.90 -18.89
CA THR A 126 16.48 -5.48 -18.53
C THR A 126 17.66 -4.58 -18.89
N GLY A 127 18.70 -5.09 -19.55
CA GLY A 127 19.86 -4.30 -20.00
C GLY A 127 20.91 -4.00 -18.92
N HIS A 128 20.75 -4.51 -17.71
CA HIS A 128 21.65 -4.27 -16.57
C HIS A 128 22.88 -5.20 -16.54
N ALA A 129 23.08 -6.06 -17.55
CA ALA A 129 24.18 -7.02 -17.60
C ALA A 129 25.57 -6.39 -17.85
N HIS A 130 25.62 -5.15 -18.37
CA HIS A 130 26.88 -4.45 -18.66
C HIS A 130 27.51 -3.87 -17.39
N SER A 131 28.15 -4.72 -16.60
CA SER A 131 29.05 -4.30 -15.51
C SER A 131 30.38 -5.05 -15.59
N GLY A 132 30.93 -5.18 -16.79
CA GLY A 132 32.39 -5.25 -16.92
C GLY A 132 32.97 -3.86 -16.65
N PRO A 133 34.25 -3.75 -16.24
CA PRO A 133 34.90 -2.46 -16.14
C PRO A 133 35.02 -1.86 -17.55
N ILE A 134 34.06 -1.02 -17.93
CA ILE A 134 34.22 -0.11 -19.05
C ILE A 134 35.24 0.92 -18.57
N ALA A 135 36.51 0.62 -18.83
CA ALA A 135 37.58 1.59 -18.64
C ALA A 135 37.31 2.78 -19.58
N GLY A 136 36.72 3.84 -19.03
CA GLY A 136 36.84 5.19 -19.60
C GLY A 136 35.66 5.78 -20.36
N SER A 137 34.40 5.53 -20.00
CA SER A 137 33.31 6.39 -20.46
C SER A 137 32.17 6.50 -19.43
N GLU A 138 32.09 7.65 -18.76
CA GLU A 138 30.97 8.04 -17.90
C GLU A 138 29.76 8.55 -18.71
N GLN A 139 29.76 8.39 -20.04
CA GLN A 139 28.69 8.92 -20.91
C GLN A 139 27.60 7.91 -21.28
N ASP A 140 27.75 6.62 -20.97
CA ASP A 140 26.72 5.60 -21.25
C ASP A 140 25.91 5.25 -20.00
N ALA A 141 25.08 6.21 -19.56
CA ALA A 141 23.96 5.90 -18.66
C ALA A 141 22.76 5.43 -19.51
N PRO A 142 22.14 4.27 -19.24
CA PRO A 142 21.03 3.77 -20.04
C PRO A 142 19.81 4.68 -19.90
N HIS A 143 19.23 5.05 -21.04
CA HIS A 143 17.96 5.76 -21.14
C HIS A 143 16.85 4.99 -20.42
N TYR A 144 16.36 5.54 -19.31
CA TYR A 144 15.15 5.07 -18.64
C TYR A 144 13.95 5.31 -19.56
N HIS A 145 13.29 4.25 -20.02
CA HIS A 145 12.01 4.35 -20.69
C HIS A 145 10.90 4.61 -19.66
N THR A 146 10.34 5.82 -19.68
CA THR A 146 9.04 6.14 -19.10
C THR A 146 7.95 5.45 -19.92
N ARG A 147 7.23 4.49 -19.33
CA ARG A 147 6.06 3.86 -19.95
C ARG A 147 4.79 4.29 -19.23
N VAL A 148 3.88 4.87 -20.00
CA VAL A 148 2.55 5.32 -19.61
C VAL A 148 1.68 4.11 -19.23
N THR A 149 1.13 4.14 -18.02
CA THR A 149 0.25 3.12 -17.43
C THR A 149 -1.17 3.19 -18.03
N ALA A 150 -1.71 2.04 -18.42
CA ALA A 150 -3.13 1.85 -18.73
C ALA A 150 -3.72 0.80 -17.76
N PRO A 151 -5.00 0.91 -17.35
CA PRO A 151 -5.56 0.15 -16.24
C PRO A 151 -5.94 -1.28 -16.61
N ALA A 152 -5.85 -2.19 -15.62
CA ALA A 152 -6.17 -3.61 -15.72
C ALA A 152 -7.69 -3.88 -15.60
N PRO A 153 -8.24 -4.93 -16.26
CA PRO A 153 -9.60 -5.37 -16.01
C PRO A 153 -9.68 -6.45 -14.90
N GLU A 154 -10.74 -6.35 -14.11
CA GLU A 154 -11.14 -7.25 -13.03
C GLU A 154 -11.39 -8.70 -13.52
N ARG A 155 -10.95 -9.70 -12.75
CA ARG A 155 -11.30 -11.11 -12.94
C ARG A 155 -12.35 -11.54 -11.92
N ALA A 156 -13.53 -11.88 -12.42
CA ALA A 156 -14.55 -12.64 -11.70
C ALA A 156 -14.08 -14.09 -11.48
N VAL A 157 -14.21 -14.57 -10.24
CA VAL A 157 -13.94 -15.96 -9.85
C VAL A 157 -15.25 -16.74 -9.90
N SER A 158 -15.37 -17.69 -10.83
CA SER A 158 -16.46 -18.69 -10.83
C SER A 158 -15.91 -20.03 -10.33
N HIS A 159 -16.35 -20.45 -9.14
CA HIS A 159 -16.12 -21.80 -8.63
C HIS A 159 -17.17 -22.76 -9.21
N SER A 160 -16.75 -23.78 -9.96
CA SER A 160 -17.57 -24.95 -10.27
C SER A 160 -16.97 -26.19 -9.59
N PRO A 161 -17.78 -27.02 -8.90
CA PRO A 161 -17.27 -28.22 -8.22
C PRO A 161 -17.07 -29.37 -9.22
N GLY A 162 -15.84 -29.88 -9.28
CA GLY A 162 -15.46 -31.07 -10.06
C GLY A 162 -15.83 -32.39 -9.38
N PRO A 163 -15.67 -33.53 -10.09
CA PRO A 163 -16.18 -34.84 -9.67
C PRO A 163 -15.43 -35.45 -8.47
N ASP A 164 -16.18 -36.15 -7.61
CA ASP A 164 -15.72 -36.82 -6.39
C ASP A 164 -14.95 -38.12 -6.71
N HIS A 165 -13.63 -38.12 -6.52
CA HIS A 165 -12.72 -39.22 -6.85
C HIS A 165 -12.51 -40.26 -5.73
N ARG A 166 -13.42 -40.33 -4.74
CA ARG A 166 -13.30 -41.32 -3.64
C ARG A 166 -13.49 -42.75 -4.12
N THR A 167 -12.63 -43.66 -3.66
CA THR A 167 -12.83 -45.10 -3.83
C THR A 167 -13.92 -45.62 -2.88
N ALA A 168 -14.62 -46.70 -3.26
CA ALA A 168 -15.76 -47.23 -2.50
C ALA A 168 -15.44 -47.57 -1.03
N VAL A 169 -14.18 -47.91 -0.74
CA VAL A 169 -13.69 -48.20 0.62
C VAL A 169 -13.60 -46.92 1.48
N GLN A 170 -13.25 -45.78 0.89
CA GLN A 170 -13.15 -44.49 1.60
C GLN A 170 -14.52 -43.89 1.95
N LYS A 171 -15.59 -44.28 1.23
CA LYS A 171 -16.98 -43.90 1.57
C LYS A 171 -17.54 -44.68 2.76
N ALA A 172 -17.04 -45.89 3.03
CA ALA A 172 -17.55 -46.76 4.09
C ALA A 172 -16.96 -46.46 5.49
N LEU A 173 -15.82 -45.77 5.58
CA LEU A 173 -15.07 -45.59 6.84
C LEU A 173 -15.20 -44.18 7.47
N GLY A 174 -16.05 -43.30 6.94
CA GLY A 174 -16.39 -42.03 7.62
C GLY A 174 -15.23 -41.06 7.87
N ALA A 175 -14.17 -41.10 7.06
CA ALA A 175 -13.03 -40.20 7.22
C ALA A 175 -13.43 -38.71 7.01
N PRO A 176 -13.03 -37.78 7.90
CA PRO A 176 -13.21 -36.34 7.70
C PRO A 176 -12.56 -35.86 6.40
N ARG A 177 -13.16 -34.84 5.76
CA ARG A 177 -12.80 -34.36 4.42
C ARG A 177 -11.35 -33.88 4.26
N ASP A 178 -10.64 -33.53 5.35
CA ASP A 178 -9.51 -32.59 5.24
C ASP A 178 -8.18 -32.98 5.92
N MET A 179 -7.90 -34.25 6.27
CA MET A 179 -6.67 -34.54 7.07
C MET A 179 -5.68 -35.57 6.53
N VAL A 180 -5.67 -35.94 5.24
CA VAL A 180 -4.65 -36.90 4.73
C VAL A 180 -3.96 -36.45 3.45
N ARG A 181 -3.70 -35.15 3.29
CA ARG A 181 -2.81 -34.71 2.20
C ARG A 181 -1.90 -33.53 2.58
N ASP A 182 -1.45 -33.49 3.83
CA ASP A 182 -0.33 -32.62 4.20
C ASP A 182 0.97 -33.30 3.72
N SER A 183 1.25 -33.13 2.43
CA SER A 183 2.51 -33.56 1.81
C SER A 183 3.51 -32.45 2.08
N GLY A 184 4.77 -32.75 2.42
CA GLY A 184 5.77 -31.75 2.84
C GLY A 184 6.00 -30.58 1.86
N GLU A 185 5.53 -30.66 0.62
CA GLU A 185 5.52 -29.56 -0.36
C GLU A 185 4.49 -28.45 -0.03
N ASP A 186 3.32 -28.79 0.52
CA ASP A 186 2.30 -27.81 0.93
C ASP A 186 2.73 -27.05 2.20
N MET A 187 3.58 -27.69 3.02
CA MET A 187 4.24 -27.07 4.16
C MET A 187 5.35 -26.11 3.72
N LEU A 188 6.14 -26.46 2.70
CA LEU A 188 7.19 -25.57 2.16
C LEU A 188 6.60 -24.37 1.43
N ASP A 189 5.54 -24.55 0.63
CA ASP A 189 4.85 -23.43 -0.04
C ASP A 189 4.15 -22.51 0.98
N ARG A 190 3.65 -23.06 2.10
CA ARG A 190 3.21 -22.24 3.24
C ARG A 190 4.36 -21.50 3.90
N VAL A 191 5.51 -22.13 4.10
CA VAL A 191 6.69 -21.48 4.69
C VAL A 191 7.19 -20.36 3.79
N ASP A 192 7.26 -20.55 2.48
CA ASP A 192 7.66 -19.52 1.53
C ASP A 192 6.65 -18.38 1.46
N ALA A 193 5.34 -18.67 1.50
CA ALA A 193 4.31 -17.65 1.60
C ALA A 193 4.39 -16.87 2.91
N VAL A 194 4.67 -17.55 4.03
CA VAL A 194 4.89 -16.91 5.33
C VAL A 194 6.17 -16.07 5.30
N LEU A 195 7.26 -16.53 4.70
CA LEU A 195 8.51 -15.78 4.55
C LEU A 195 8.30 -14.54 3.69
N ALA A 196 7.64 -14.65 2.53
CA ALA A 196 7.31 -13.50 1.68
C ALA A 196 6.40 -12.50 2.41
N ALA A 197 5.37 -12.99 3.11
CA ALA A 197 4.51 -12.13 3.93
C ALA A 197 5.28 -11.46 5.09
N THR A 198 6.28 -12.14 5.65
CA THR A 198 7.14 -11.60 6.71
C THR A 198 8.13 -10.58 6.16
N GLU A 199 8.72 -10.80 4.99
CA GLU A 199 9.58 -9.84 4.30
C GLU A 199 8.79 -8.58 3.91
N ASP A 200 7.57 -8.73 3.41
CA ASP A 200 6.67 -7.61 3.10
C ASP A 200 6.27 -6.86 4.38
N ALA A 201 5.95 -7.57 5.46
CA ALA A 201 5.65 -6.96 6.75
C ALA A 201 6.86 -6.20 7.33
N LEU A 202 8.07 -6.77 7.23
CA LEU A 202 9.30 -6.13 7.67
C LEU A 202 9.62 -4.88 6.84
N ALA A 203 9.43 -4.93 5.52
CA ALA A 203 9.61 -3.76 4.66
C ALA A 203 8.59 -2.66 4.98
N VAL A 204 7.36 -3.01 5.34
CA VAL A 204 6.37 -2.05 5.84
C VAL A 204 6.85 -1.43 7.16
N GLU A 205 7.27 -2.25 8.13
CA GLU A 205 7.76 -1.80 9.44
C GLU A 205 8.98 -0.88 9.32
N GLU A 206 9.97 -1.22 8.47
CA GLU A 206 11.15 -0.39 8.24
C GLU A 206 10.77 0.98 7.67
N THR A 207 9.82 1.02 6.72
CA THR A 207 9.36 2.30 6.17
C THR A 207 8.55 3.10 7.18
N GLU A 208 7.73 2.45 8.01
CA GLU A 208 7.00 3.12 9.09
C GLU A 208 7.96 3.70 10.14
N ALA A 209 8.98 2.95 10.53
CA ALA A 209 10.02 3.43 11.44
C ALA A 209 10.79 4.62 10.85
N ALA A 210 11.11 4.60 9.56
CA ALA A 210 11.74 5.71 8.86
C ALA A 210 10.83 6.96 8.81
N LEU A 211 9.54 6.77 8.51
CA LEU A 211 8.54 7.86 8.53
C LEU A 211 8.39 8.44 9.94
N GLN A 212 8.35 7.59 10.96
CA GLN A 212 8.25 8.02 12.36
C GLN A 212 9.50 8.80 12.79
N ALA A 213 10.70 8.36 12.41
CA ALA A 213 11.94 9.07 12.70
C ALA A 213 11.97 10.47 12.07
N ARG A 214 11.43 10.61 10.85
CA ARG A 214 11.31 11.90 10.17
C ARG A 214 10.23 12.79 10.78
N ALA A 215 9.10 12.22 11.22
CA ALA A 215 8.06 12.95 11.91
C ALA A 215 8.55 13.59 13.23
N GLN A 216 9.61 13.06 13.86
CA GLN A 216 10.25 13.69 15.03
C GLN A 216 10.99 15.01 14.70
N LEU A 217 11.21 15.32 13.42
CA LEU A 217 11.76 16.61 13.01
C LEU A 217 10.71 17.72 13.05
N LEU A 218 9.42 17.37 13.08
CA LEU A 218 8.32 18.31 13.17
C LEU A 218 8.08 18.75 14.62
N PRO A 219 7.63 20.00 14.84
CA PRO A 219 7.11 20.41 16.12
C PRO A 219 5.96 19.50 16.57
N ARG A 220 5.92 19.20 17.87
CA ARG A 220 4.89 18.33 18.46
C ARG A 220 3.46 18.77 18.14
N ALA A 221 3.21 20.08 18.13
CA ALA A 221 1.89 20.65 17.83
C ALA A 221 1.42 20.34 16.40
N VAL A 222 2.33 20.27 15.43
CA VAL A 222 2.01 19.93 14.02
C VAL A 222 1.82 18.41 13.87
N ARG A 223 2.71 17.64 14.50
CA ARG A 223 2.66 16.18 14.49
C ARG A 223 1.37 15.63 15.09
N ASP A 224 0.91 16.21 16.18
CA ASP A 224 -0.24 15.72 16.95
C ASP A 224 -1.56 16.46 16.57
N ALA A 225 -1.56 17.30 15.53
CA ALA A 225 -2.74 18.08 15.13
C ALA A 225 -3.86 17.19 14.54
N PRO A 226 -5.13 17.38 14.97
CA PRO A 226 -6.29 16.66 14.43
C PRO A 226 -6.66 17.15 13.04
N ILE A 227 -7.23 16.27 12.21
CA ILE A 227 -7.59 16.57 10.82
C ILE A 227 -9.08 16.94 10.74
N ALA A 228 -9.46 17.92 9.91
CA ALA A 228 -10.81 18.46 9.85
C ALA A 228 -11.48 18.35 8.46
N PHE A 229 -11.96 17.17 8.01
CA PHE A 229 -12.97 17.05 6.93
C PHE A 229 -13.59 15.63 6.70
N ASN A 230 -14.93 15.53 6.54
CA ASN A 230 -15.73 14.31 6.81
C ASN A 230 -16.14 13.44 5.58
N TYR A 231 -16.48 12.15 5.83
CA TYR A 231 -17.29 11.09 5.11
C TYR A 231 -16.63 9.77 4.60
N GLY A 232 -17.26 8.61 4.92
CA GLY A 232 -17.47 7.39 4.08
C GLY A 232 -16.34 6.36 3.86
N ALA A 233 -16.53 5.10 4.31
CA ALA A 233 -15.50 4.06 4.45
C ALA A 233 -15.57 2.86 3.45
N GLY A 234 -14.41 2.28 3.10
CA GLY A 234 -14.22 1.02 2.36
C GLY A 234 -12.77 0.49 2.40
N ASP A 235 -12.53 -0.74 1.94
CA ASP A 235 -11.28 -1.54 2.04
C ASP A 235 -10.02 -0.96 1.35
N ASP A 236 -10.13 0.21 0.72
CA ASP A 236 -9.02 1.06 0.27
C ASP A 236 -8.10 1.51 1.44
N ALA A 237 -8.49 1.24 2.69
CA ALA A 237 -8.01 1.91 3.89
C ALA A 237 -6.51 1.77 4.17
N ILE A 238 -5.90 0.58 4.06
CA ILE A 238 -4.48 0.39 4.46
C ILE A 238 -3.54 1.11 3.50
N TRP A 239 -3.76 0.93 2.21
CA TRP A 239 -2.96 1.58 1.17
C TRP A 239 -3.13 3.10 1.24
N THR A 240 -4.38 3.52 1.46
CA THR A 240 -4.71 4.94 1.57
C THR A 240 -4.11 5.59 2.82
N THR A 241 -4.06 4.90 3.96
CA THR A 241 -3.39 5.41 5.17
C THR A 241 -1.91 5.68 4.92
N ARG A 242 -1.24 4.81 4.14
CA ARG A 242 0.17 5.01 3.79
C ARG A 242 0.36 6.23 2.90
N GLN A 243 -0.46 6.39 1.86
CA GLN A 243 -0.45 7.60 1.02
C GLN A 243 -0.65 8.87 1.84
N THR A 244 -1.65 8.85 2.72
CA THR A 244 -1.98 10.02 3.54
C THR A 244 -0.83 10.36 4.49
N THR A 245 -0.22 9.38 5.14
CA THR A 245 0.91 9.59 6.06
C THR A 245 2.08 10.26 5.35
N VAL A 246 2.43 9.76 4.16
CA VAL A 246 3.58 10.28 3.42
C VAL A 246 3.32 11.68 2.88
N LEU A 247 2.11 11.95 2.35
CA LEU A 247 1.76 13.29 1.87
C LEU A 247 1.68 14.32 3.00
N ARG A 248 1.08 13.95 4.14
CA ARG A 248 1.06 14.77 5.35
C ARG A 248 2.47 15.14 5.76
N LEU A 249 3.33 14.13 5.88
CA LEU A 249 4.72 14.34 6.30
C LEU A 249 5.49 15.24 5.32
N LEU A 250 5.29 15.06 4.01
CA LEU A 250 5.91 15.90 2.99
C LEU A 250 5.50 17.37 3.13
N GLN A 251 4.20 17.63 3.23
CA GLN A 251 3.67 18.99 3.35
C GLN A 251 4.15 19.64 4.65
N ASP A 252 4.03 18.94 5.78
CA ASP A 252 4.43 19.46 7.09
C ASP A 252 5.94 19.71 7.20
N LEU A 253 6.78 18.83 6.64
CA LEU A 253 8.24 19.03 6.60
C LEU A 253 8.62 20.23 5.73
N THR A 254 7.90 20.45 4.63
CA THR A 254 8.16 21.57 3.73
C THR A 254 7.72 22.89 4.38
N ALA A 255 6.57 22.92 5.07
CA ALA A 255 6.11 24.06 5.87
C ALA A 255 7.07 24.41 7.01
N GLU A 256 7.55 23.39 7.72
CA GLU A 256 8.56 23.58 8.77
C GLU A 256 9.88 24.09 8.19
N HIS A 257 10.32 23.59 7.03
CA HIS A 257 11.51 24.09 6.37
C HIS A 257 11.39 25.58 6.03
N THR A 258 10.27 26.00 5.43
CA THR A 258 10.01 27.43 5.14
C THR A 258 10.00 28.26 6.42
N THR A 259 9.31 27.79 7.47
CA THR A 259 9.21 28.52 8.75
C THR A 259 10.56 28.67 9.44
N VAL A 260 11.41 27.63 9.41
CA VAL A 260 12.75 27.67 9.99
C VAL A 260 13.68 28.56 9.16
N ALA A 261 13.52 28.61 7.84
CA ALA A 261 14.36 29.41 6.95
C ALA A 261 14.25 30.91 7.22
N ASP A 262 13.14 31.39 7.77
CA ASP A 262 12.95 32.80 8.14
C ASP A 262 13.61 33.17 9.48
N GLY A 263 14.16 32.20 10.23
CA GLY A 263 14.65 32.36 11.59
C GLY A 263 16.10 32.84 11.76
N PHE A 264 16.79 33.28 10.71
CA PHE A 264 18.17 33.75 10.82
C PHE A 264 18.28 35.04 11.62
N THR A 265 19.24 35.09 12.56
CA THR A 265 19.39 36.22 13.50
C THR A 265 20.68 37.00 13.31
N GLY A 266 21.62 36.47 12.52
CA GLY A 266 22.95 37.04 12.33
C GLY A 266 23.96 36.60 13.40
N ASP A 267 23.53 35.87 14.43
CA ASP A 267 24.45 35.18 15.35
C ASP A 267 24.99 33.91 14.69
N ARG A 268 26.30 33.91 14.40
CA ARG A 268 27.00 32.79 13.76
C ARG A 268 26.75 31.44 14.45
N ALA A 269 26.71 31.41 15.78
CA ALA A 269 26.56 30.14 16.51
C ALA A 269 25.12 29.60 16.43
N ALA A 270 24.11 30.47 16.54
CA ALA A 270 22.72 30.13 16.34
C ALA A 270 22.43 29.76 14.88
N ASP A 271 22.91 30.57 13.93
CA ASP A 271 22.69 30.36 12.50
C ASP A 271 23.32 29.04 12.01
N GLN A 272 24.48 28.63 12.54
CA GLN A 272 25.07 27.32 12.22
C GLN A 272 24.25 26.13 12.74
N LYS A 273 23.50 26.29 13.83
CA LYS A 273 22.57 25.26 14.30
C LYS A 273 21.33 25.22 13.39
N LEU A 274 20.86 26.38 12.96
CA LEU A 274 19.72 26.52 12.06
C LEU A 274 20.02 25.92 10.68
N ILE A 275 21.20 26.19 10.11
CA ILE A 275 21.67 25.57 8.86
C ILE A 275 21.63 24.04 8.95
N ARG A 276 22.20 23.45 10.01
CA ARG A 276 22.17 21.98 10.21
C ARG A 276 20.76 21.42 10.36
N ARG A 277 19.82 22.21 10.89
CA ARG A 277 18.40 21.82 10.97
C ARG A 277 17.76 21.85 9.58
N LEU A 278 17.98 22.89 8.80
CA LEU A 278 17.49 23.00 7.43
C LEU A 278 18.02 21.87 6.55
N GLU A 279 19.31 21.54 6.63
CA GLU A 279 19.91 20.41 5.91
C GLU A 279 19.22 19.08 6.24
N LYS A 280 18.90 18.84 7.52
CA LYS A 280 18.15 17.64 7.95
C LYS A 280 16.73 17.63 7.43
N LEU A 281 16.04 18.78 7.47
CA LEU A 281 14.68 18.91 6.93
C LEU A 281 14.68 18.68 5.42
N GLN A 282 15.62 19.26 4.68
CA GLN A 282 15.73 19.08 3.24
C GLN A 282 16.02 17.63 2.86
N ALA A 283 16.92 16.95 3.57
CA ALA A 283 17.16 15.52 3.37
C ALA A 283 15.89 14.68 3.64
N ALA A 284 15.13 15.02 4.69
CA ALA A 284 13.87 14.36 5.01
C ALA A 284 12.78 14.63 3.95
N ILE A 285 12.70 15.84 3.39
CA ILE A 285 11.79 16.19 2.29
C ILE A 285 12.11 15.34 1.06
N SER A 286 13.38 15.29 0.63
CA SER A 286 13.80 14.50 -0.53
C SER A 286 13.49 13.01 -0.36
N ALA A 287 13.77 12.44 0.82
CA ALA A 287 13.46 11.06 1.12
C ALA A 287 11.95 10.79 1.14
N THR A 288 11.15 11.73 1.66
CA THR A 288 9.68 11.58 1.74
C THR A 288 9.03 11.70 0.37
N ARG A 289 9.55 12.51 -0.56
CA ARG A 289 9.10 12.52 -1.96
C ARG A 289 9.34 11.17 -2.64
N LEU A 290 10.51 10.56 -2.42
CA LEU A 290 10.81 9.23 -2.94
C LEU A 290 9.83 8.18 -2.37
N ASP A 291 9.58 8.23 -1.06
CA ASP A 291 8.63 7.32 -0.40
C ASP A 291 7.20 7.53 -0.89
N ALA A 292 6.81 8.76 -1.27
CA ALA A 292 5.49 9.06 -1.83
C ALA A 292 5.31 8.38 -3.19
N VAL A 293 6.35 8.43 -4.05
CA VAL A 293 6.38 7.74 -5.33
C VAL A 293 6.35 6.23 -5.13
N HIS A 294 7.09 5.70 -4.16
CA HIS A 294 7.07 4.27 -3.84
C HIS A 294 5.74 3.79 -3.26
N ALA A 295 5.08 4.65 -2.49
CA ALA A 295 3.71 4.48 -2.05
C ALA A 295 2.72 4.94 -3.13
N GLY A 296 3.10 4.94 -4.42
CA GLY A 296 2.30 5.24 -5.63
C GLY A 296 1.32 6.41 -5.50
N VAL A 297 1.69 7.45 -4.75
CA VAL A 297 1.00 8.73 -4.75
C VAL A 297 1.19 9.37 -6.12
N SER A 298 0.16 10.03 -6.65
CA SER A 298 0.28 10.74 -7.92
C SER A 298 1.34 11.84 -7.83
N THR A 299 2.06 12.10 -8.92
CA THR A 299 3.04 13.19 -8.95
C THR A 299 2.40 14.54 -8.70
N ASP A 300 1.17 14.74 -9.17
CA ASP A 300 0.40 15.97 -8.98
C ASP A 300 0.09 16.22 -7.50
N ASP A 301 -0.31 15.18 -6.75
CA ASP A 301 -0.55 15.28 -5.31
C ASP A 301 0.76 15.55 -4.53
N VAL A 302 1.88 14.94 -4.95
CA VAL A 302 3.20 15.18 -4.35
C VAL A 302 3.66 16.61 -4.58
N ASP A 303 3.49 17.13 -5.79
CA ASP A 303 3.87 18.50 -6.14
C ASP A 303 2.96 19.53 -5.48
N HIS A 304 1.66 19.24 -5.37
CA HIS A 304 0.73 20.08 -4.64
C HIS A 304 1.05 20.13 -3.13
N ALA A 305 1.38 18.98 -2.52
CA ALA A 305 1.79 18.92 -1.11
C ALA A 305 3.07 19.70 -0.85
N TYR A 306 4.04 19.59 -1.77
CA TYR A 306 5.25 20.39 -1.71
C TYR A 306 4.94 21.89 -1.86
N GLN A 307 4.04 22.27 -2.78
CA GLN A 307 3.67 23.65 -3.02
C GLN A 307 2.99 24.29 -1.80
N LEU A 308 1.96 23.64 -1.23
CA LEU A 308 1.29 24.12 -0.01
C LEU A 308 2.25 24.24 1.16
N GLY A 309 3.11 23.22 1.35
CA GLY A 309 4.12 23.26 2.40
C GLY A 309 5.13 24.38 2.17
N ARG A 310 5.58 24.60 0.93
CA ARG A 310 6.49 25.70 0.59
C ARG A 310 5.87 27.06 0.91
N ASP A 311 4.56 27.19 0.73
CA ASP A 311 3.79 28.39 1.07
C ASP A 311 3.47 28.49 2.59
N GLY A 312 4.03 27.58 3.41
CA GLY A 312 3.93 27.58 4.87
C GLY A 312 2.66 26.92 5.42
N ILE A 313 1.87 26.26 4.56
CA ILE A 313 0.58 25.69 4.93
C ILE A 313 0.77 24.24 5.39
N HIS A 314 0.47 23.98 6.65
CA HIS A 314 0.49 22.64 7.24
C HIS A 314 -0.71 21.79 6.80
N TRP A 315 -0.55 20.48 6.81
CA TRP A 315 -1.58 19.52 6.41
C TRP A 315 -2.86 19.64 7.24
N SER A 316 -2.74 19.98 8.53
CA SER A 316 -3.89 20.16 9.42
C SER A 316 -4.77 21.36 9.04
N VAL A 317 -4.22 22.33 8.32
CA VAL A 317 -4.95 23.50 7.83
C VAL A 317 -5.60 23.19 6.48
N GLU A 318 -4.80 22.71 5.52
CA GLU A 318 -5.26 22.39 4.18
C GLU A 318 -4.52 21.15 3.64
N PRO A 319 -5.16 19.97 3.64
CA PRO A 319 -4.56 18.76 3.07
C PRO A 319 -4.36 18.88 1.55
N ALA A 320 -3.16 18.57 1.06
CA ALA A 320 -2.87 18.59 -0.38
C ALA A 320 -3.76 17.69 -1.23
N SER A 321 -4.25 16.60 -0.64
CA SER A 321 -5.28 15.75 -1.23
C SER A 321 -6.49 15.72 -0.31
N PRO A 322 -7.62 16.37 -0.68
CA PRO A 322 -8.83 16.40 0.13
C PRO A 322 -9.38 15.00 0.44
N ARG A 323 -9.25 14.05 -0.50
CA ARG A 323 -9.67 12.65 -0.31
C ARG A 323 -8.82 11.95 0.75
N LEU A 324 -7.51 12.13 0.71
CA LEU A 324 -6.58 11.49 1.65
C LEU A 324 -6.65 12.12 3.04
N GLY A 325 -6.77 13.45 3.11
CA GLY A 325 -7.01 14.18 4.36
C GLY A 325 -8.26 13.67 5.07
N ARG A 326 -9.36 13.47 4.34
CA ARG A 326 -10.60 12.88 4.86
C ARG A 326 -10.38 11.50 5.47
N ILE A 327 -9.67 10.61 4.78
CA ILE A 327 -9.48 9.23 5.26
C ILE A 327 -8.69 9.20 6.56
N ALA A 328 -7.69 10.07 6.72
CA ALA A 328 -6.97 10.16 7.98
C ALA A 328 -7.84 10.72 9.13
N GLN A 329 -8.71 11.71 8.89
CA GLN A 329 -9.66 12.14 9.93
C GLN A 329 -10.58 11.00 10.38
N LEU A 330 -11.17 10.27 9.44
CA LEU A 330 -12.10 9.18 9.79
C LEU A 330 -11.39 8.06 10.56
N THR A 331 -10.13 7.80 10.22
CA THR A 331 -9.29 6.85 10.95
C THR A 331 -9.07 7.32 12.39
N GLU A 332 -8.73 8.60 12.58
CA GLU A 332 -8.55 9.22 13.90
C GLU A 332 -9.84 9.16 14.73
N HIS A 333 -10.99 9.49 14.15
CA HIS A 333 -12.29 9.41 14.82
C HIS A 333 -12.65 7.98 15.22
N ARG A 334 -12.43 7.00 14.32
CA ARG A 334 -12.67 5.59 14.60
C ARG A 334 -11.80 5.11 15.76
N ASP A 335 -10.52 5.48 15.76
CA ASP A 335 -9.57 5.03 16.77
C ASP A 335 -9.86 5.69 18.13
N HIS A 336 -10.29 6.95 18.13
CA HIS A 336 -10.82 7.62 19.34
C HIS A 336 -12.06 6.92 19.90
N ALA A 337 -13.05 6.63 19.06
CA ALA A 337 -14.27 5.93 19.48
C ALA A 337 -13.98 4.50 19.99
N ARG A 338 -13.00 3.81 19.42
CA ARG A 338 -12.54 2.50 19.91
C ARG A 338 -11.89 2.62 21.29
N ALA A 339 -11.01 3.60 21.48
CA ALA A 339 -10.37 3.84 22.76
C ALA A 339 -11.40 4.18 23.86
N GLU A 340 -12.40 5.00 23.53
CA GLU A 340 -13.51 5.32 24.43
C GLU A 340 -14.34 4.07 24.78
N ALA A 341 -14.68 3.25 23.79
CA ALA A 341 -15.42 2.00 24.03
C ALA A 341 -14.63 1.02 24.92
N ASP A 342 -13.32 0.91 24.74
CA ASP A 342 -12.46 0.06 25.57
C ASP A 342 -12.31 0.60 26.99
N ALA A 343 -12.23 1.92 27.15
CA ALA A 343 -12.27 2.57 28.45
C ALA A 343 -13.59 2.27 29.18
N LEU A 344 -14.73 2.39 28.50
CA LEU A 344 -16.05 2.06 29.04
C LEU A 344 -16.19 0.58 29.40
N ARG A 345 -15.69 -0.35 28.55
CA ARG A 345 -15.67 -1.79 28.87
C ARG A 345 -14.86 -2.08 30.13
N THR A 346 -13.71 -1.45 30.27
CA THR A 346 -12.86 -1.59 31.46
C THR A 346 -13.58 -1.08 32.70
N GLN A 347 -14.27 0.05 32.60
CA GLN A 347 -15.06 0.62 33.69
C GLN A 347 -16.24 -0.29 34.09
N ILE A 348 -16.96 -0.87 33.12
CA ILE A 348 -18.03 -1.83 33.38
C ILE A 348 -17.49 -3.08 34.09
N ALA A 349 -16.37 -3.64 33.62
CA ALA A 349 -15.75 -4.80 34.24
C ALA A 349 -15.30 -4.50 35.69
N ASP A 350 -14.81 -3.29 35.95
CA ASP A 350 -14.46 -2.87 37.30
C ASP A 350 -15.68 -2.75 38.21
N LEU A 351 -16.75 -2.09 37.74
CA LEU A 351 -18.01 -1.99 38.47
C LEU A 351 -18.64 -3.36 38.75
N GLN A 352 -18.57 -4.30 37.81
CA GLN A 352 -19.02 -5.67 38.01
C GLN A 352 -18.19 -6.40 39.07
N ARG A 353 -16.86 -6.24 39.07
CA ARG A 353 -15.99 -6.80 40.13
C ARG A 353 -16.32 -6.20 41.50
N GLN A 354 -16.60 -4.90 41.57
CA GLN A 354 -17.00 -4.24 42.81
C GLN A 354 -18.34 -4.80 43.31
N LEU A 355 -19.36 -4.91 42.44
CA LEU A 355 -20.65 -5.52 42.77
C LEU A 355 -20.50 -6.96 43.25
N ASP A 356 -19.72 -7.78 42.56
CA ASP A 356 -19.40 -9.15 42.96
C ASP A 356 -18.73 -9.23 44.33
N HIS A 357 -17.85 -8.27 44.64
CA HIS A 357 -17.16 -8.18 45.92
C HIS A 357 -18.14 -7.80 47.05
N TYR A 358 -19.06 -6.86 46.81
CA TYR A 358 -20.14 -6.54 47.74
C TYR A 358 -21.07 -7.74 47.96
N THR A 359 -21.44 -8.44 46.90
CA THR A 359 -22.38 -9.58 46.95
C THR A 359 -21.75 -10.80 47.63
N ARG A 360 -20.45 -11.05 47.41
CA ARG A 360 -19.71 -12.13 48.10
C ARG A 360 -19.29 -11.77 49.53
N GLY A 361 -19.04 -10.48 49.81
CA GLY A 361 -18.72 -9.98 51.15
C GLY A 361 -19.93 -9.96 52.09
N ALA A 362 -21.14 -9.73 51.57
CA ALA A 362 -22.39 -9.78 52.34
C ALA A 362 -22.79 -11.20 52.79
N GLY A 363 -22.14 -12.25 52.27
CA GLY A 363 -22.49 -13.65 52.53
C GLY A 363 -21.81 -14.30 53.72
N ARG A 364 -20.91 -13.62 54.46
CA ARG A 364 -20.17 -14.29 55.56
C ARG A 364 -20.22 -13.66 56.95
N ASP A 365 -20.51 -12.37 57.12
CA ASP A 365 -20.55 -11.75 58.46
C ASP A 365 -21.53 -10.56 58.55
N SER A 366 -22.79 -10.74 58.15
CA SER A 366 -23.83 -9.78 58.53
C SER A 366 -25.02 -10.51 59.18
N PRO A 367 -25.34 -10.21 60.45
CA PRO A 367 -26.49 -10.80 61.14
C PRO A 367 -27.81 -10.35 60.46
N PRO A 368 -28.90 -11.12 60.63
CA PRO A 368 -30.15 -10.88 59.94
C PRO A 368 -30.74 -9.52 60.33
N PRO A 369 -31.48 -8.83 59.44
CA PRO A 369 -32.17 -7.60 59.77
C PRO A 369 -33.44 -7.92 60.57
N GLU A 370 -33.27 -8.33 61.83
CA GLU A 370 -34.30 -8.13 62.84
C GLU A 370 -34.17 -6.70 63.34
N HIS A 371 -34.97 -5.78 62.79
CA HIS A 371 -35.60 -4.68 63.52
C HIS A 371 -36.51 -3.88 62.57
N LEU A 372 -37.68 -4.46 62.29
CA LEU A 372 -38.89 -3.67 62.17
C LEU A 372 -39.38 -3.34 63.59
N ALA A 373 -39.10 -2.13 64.07
CA ALA A 373 -39.87 -1.51 65.16
C ALA A 373 -39.73 0.02 65.15
N THR A 374 -40.71 0.66 64.52
CA THR A 374 -41.40 1.87 65.01
C THR A 374 -40.55 3.04 65.52
N ALA A 375 -40.29 3.99 64.62
CA ALA A 375 -40.33 5.42 64.97
C ALA A 375 -40.96 6.19 63.80
N ARG A 376 -42.24 6.52 63.97
CA ARG A 376 -43.04 7.38 63.09
C ARG A 376 -42.79 8.84 63.47
N PRO A 377 -42.29 9.71 62.58
CA PRO A 377 -42.62 11.13 62.60
C PRO A 377 -43.78 11.41 61.63
N ALA A 378 -44.60 12.39 62.02
CA ALA A 378 -45.85 12.80 61.39
C ALA A 378 -45.64 13.52 60.03
N PRO A 379 -46.70 13.74 59.24
CA PRO A 379 -46.63 14.03 57.80
C PRO A 379 -46.44 15.53 57.50
N GLY A 380 -45.65 15.83 56.46
CA GLY A 380 -45.50 17.15 55.84
C GLY A 380 -45.17 16.99 54.34
N PRO A 381 -45.64 17.89 53.46
CA PRO A 381 -46.19 17.48 52.17
C PRO A 381 -45.21 17.55 51.00
N GLY A 382 -45.29 16.52 50.15
CA GLY A 382 -45.14 16.62 48.70
C GLY A 382 -43.72 16.76 48.14
N ILE A 383 -43.20 15.67 47.57
CA ILE A 383 -42.86 15.56 46.14
C ILE A 383 -42.56 14.08 45.87
N ARG A 384 -43.07 13.62 44.72
CA ARG A 384 -43.27 12.22 44.35
C ARG A 384 -41.95 11.48 44.11
N ALA A 385 -41.93 10.23 44.55
CA ALA A 385 -41.02 9.22 44.05
C ALA A 385 -41.33 8.90 42.58
N HIS A 386 -40.32 8.99 41.72
CA HIS A 386 -40.22 8.21 40.49
C HIS A 386 -38.76 7.79 40.32
N GLY A 387 -38.44 6.57 40.75
CA GLY A 387 -37.32 5.85 40.17
C GLY A 387 -37.77 5.44 38.77
N ALA A 388 -37.32 6.19 37.76
CA ALA A 388 -37.50 5.81 36.37
C ALA A 388 -36.38 4.83 36.01
N ASP A 389 -36.80 3.68 35.49
CA ASP A 389 -35.95 2.60 35.00
C ASP A 389 -34.99 3.11 33.93
N ILE A 390 -33.74 2.66 34.02
CA ILE A 390 -32.65 2.96 33.07
C ILE A 390 -33.03 2.53 31.63
N GLY A 391 -34.06 1.68 31.45
CA GLY A 391 -34.61 1.29 30.15
C GLY A 391 -35.26 2.43 29.37
N ASP A 392 -35.99 3.33 30.02
CA ASP A 392 -36.76 4.39 29.34
C ASP A 392 -35.86 5.50 28.77
N ALA A 393 -34.67 5.69 29.33
CA ALA A 393 -33.69 6.67 28.84
C ALA A 393 -32.95 6.18 27.58
N VAL A 394 -32.85 4.86 27.38
CA VAL A 394 -32.19 4.27 26.20
C VAL A 394 -33.14 4.29 25.00
N ASP A 395 -34.43 4.04 25.21
CA ASP A 395 -35.44 4.13 24.14
C ASP A 395 -35.73 5.58 23.70
N ALA A 396 -35.48 6.57 24.56
CA ALA A 396 -35.58 7.99 24.19
C ALA A 396 -34.39 8.51 23.35
N ALA A 397 -33.26 7.79 23.33
CA ALA A 397 -32.03 8.24 22.66
C ALA A 397 -31.85 7.68 21.23
N LEU A 398 -32.70 6.74 20.80
CA LEU A 398 -32.65 6.15 19.46
C LEU A 398 -33.94 6.49 18.70
N PRO A 399 -33.93 7.42 17.71
CA PRO A 399 -35.07 7.56 16.83
C PRO A 399 -35.23 6.26 16.03
N THR A 400 -36.36 5.58 16.22
CA THR A 400 -36.85 4.55 15.31
C THR A 400 -36.89 5.13 13.90
N ALA A 401 -35.97 4.70 13.05
CA ALA A 401 -35.99 5.00 11.64
C ALA A 401 -37.22 4.32 11.01
N GLU A 402 -38.32 5.07 10.93
CA GLU A 402 -39.34 4.77 9.94
C GLU A 402 -38.67 4.85 8.56
N SER A 403 -38.85 3.78 7.79
CA SER A 403 -38.47 3.63 6.39
C SER A 403 -39.15 4.69 5.52
N GLY A 404 -38.61 5.92 5.54
CA GLY A 404 -38.86 6.97 4.58
C GLY A 404 -37.82 6.89 3.47
N GLY A 405 -38.26 6.62 2.23
CA GLY A 405 -37.40 6.62 1.06
C GLY A 405 -36.63 7.94 0.95
N TRP A 406 -35.31 7.83 0.87
CA TRP A 406 -34.43 8.98 0.67
C TRP A 406 -34.63 9.52 -0.75
N THR A 407 -35.34 10.65 -0.87
CA THR A 407 -35.39 11.42 -2.11
C THR A 407 -34.19 12.36 -2.14
N PRO A 408 -33.28 12.25 -3.12
CA PRO A 408 -32.14 13.15 -3.20
C PRO A 408 -32.60 14.60 -3.46
N PRO A 409 -31.88 15.61 -2.94
CA PRO A 409 -32.21 17.00 -3.20
C PRO A 409 -32.05 17.34 -4.69
N PRO A 410 -32.86 18.28 -5.23
CA PRO A 410 -32.73 18.71 -6.62
C PRO A 410 -31.35 19.35 -6.84
N ALA A 411 -30.72 18.99 -7.97
CA ALA A 411 -29.42 19.52 -8.38
C ALA A 411 -29.44 21.06 -8.37
N PRO A 412 -28.34 21.71 -7.95
CA PRO A 412 -28.25 23.16 -8.03
C PRO A 412 -28.39 23.61 -9.48
N HIS A 413 -29.30 24.56 -9.69
CA HIS A 413 -29.54 25.22 -10.95
C HIS A 413 -28.23 25.77 -11.52
N GLU A 414 -27.95 25.33 -12.74
CA GLU A 414 -27.04 25.90 -13.72
C GLU A 414 -27.24 27.43 -13.75
N SER A 415 -26.36 28.13 -13.03
CA SER A 415 -26.35 29.58 -13.03
C SER A 415 -25.65 30.04 -14.29
N ALA A 416 -26.46 30.72 -15.10
CA ALA A 416 -26.15 31.36 -16.36
C ALA A 416 -24.75 32.00 -16.44
N HIS A 417 -24.07 31.70 -17.54
CA HIS A 417 -22.95 32.45 -18.09
C HIS A 417 -23.21 33.97 -18.08
N PRO A 418 -22.32 34.80 -17.51
CA PRO A 418 -22.19 36.17 -17.97
C PRO A 418 -21.40 36.20 -19.28
N ALA A 419 -21.99 36.91 -20.24
CA ALA A 419 -21.53 37.13 -21.59
C ALA A 419 -20.16 37.85 -21.67
N GLY A 420 -19.39 37.48 -22.69
CA GLY A 420 -18.63 38.40 -23.53
C GLY A 420 -17.43 39.10 -22.91
N VAL A 421 -16.24 38.52 -23.10
CA VAL A 421 -14.99 39.29 -23.16
C VAL A 421 -14.55 39.35 -24.63
N PRO A 422 -14.28 40.54 -25.19
CA PRO A 422 -13.99 40.72 -26.61
C PRO A 422 -12.64 40.11 -27.00
N VAL A 423 -12.63 39.49 -28.19
CA VAL A 423 -11.45 39.06 -28.92
C VAL A 423 -10.58 40.29 -29.21
N ILE A 424 -9.39 40.34 -28.62
CA ILE A 424 -8.33 41.25 -29.04
C ILE A 424 -7.60 40.55 -30.20
N GLU A 425 -7.76 41.08 -31.41
CA GLU A 425 -6.98 40.71 -32.58
C GLU A 425 -5.50 41.00 -32.33
N PRO A 426 -4.57 40.08 -32.66
CA PRO A 426 -3.15 40.41 -32.66
C PRO A 426 -2.82 41.30 -33.86
N GLU A 427 -2.47 42.54 -33.57
CA GLU A 427 -1.89 43.49 -34.53
C GLU A 427 -0.69 42.90 -35.26
N SER A 428 -0.69 43.12 -36.57
CA SER A 428 0.36 42.79 -37.50
C SER A 428 1.66 43.51 -37.15
N SER A 429 2.73 42.75 -36.89
CA SER A 429 4.09 43.30 -36.88
C SER A 429 4.73 43.21 -38.27
N PRO A 430 5.45 44.26 -38.72
CA PRO A 430 5.96 44.40 -40.08
C PRO A 430 7.21 43.56 -40.34
N GLN A 431 7.33 43.08 -41.58
CA GLN A 431 8.52 42.44 -42.13
C GLN A 431 9.72 43.41 -42.16
N PRO A 432 10.94 42.96 -41.80
CA PRO A 432 12.15 43.69 -42.10
C PRO A 432 12.54 43.47 -43.57
N GLN A 433 12.73 44.57 -44.29
CA GLN A 433 13.41 44.56 -45.58
C GLN A 433 14.91 44.33 -45.36
N LEU A 434 15.46 43.34 -46.06
CA LEU A 434 16.85 43.29 -46.53
C LEU A 434 16.91 42.49 -47.83
#